data_AF-A0A8T5J7Y1-F1
#
_entry.id   AF-A0A8T5J7Y1-F1
#
_cell.length_a   1.000
_cell.length_b   1.000
_cell.length_c   1.000
_cell.angle_alpha   90.00
_cell.angle_beta   90.00
_cell.angle_gamma   90.00
#
_symmetry.space_group_name_H-M   'P 1'
#
loop_
_entity.id
_entity.type
_entity.pdbx_description
1 polymer ?
#
loop_
_entity_poly.entity_id
_entity_poly.type
_entity_poly.pdbx_seq_one_letter_code
_entity_poly.pdbx_strand_id
1 'polypeptide(L)'
;MHGLPGGGAEMLVDDVRKDVSPKKGAPANWLRVMSEAQSLGLITSATNVFGFGEVFEDRIEHMRRIRELQDESIEKYSNGFTSFIAWPVQLENNTYGKRNKGRNKFELGAGPSEYLRHIAVSRLFLDNILHIQASWPTMGLSIAQMALLGGADDAGSTMMEENVVSASGTEKMEASEIELQDAIVRAGFRPRRRNSRYDILETPSPLTNREQLAAPPPSQF
;
A
#
# COMPACT_ATOMS: atom_id res chain seq x y z
N MET A 1 -17.94 14.13 4.63
CA MET A 1 -16.66 13.54 4.18
C MET A 1 -16.31 12.47 5.21
N HIS A 2 -16.17 11.19 4.81
CA HIS A 2 -15.99 10.08 5.77
C HIS A 2 -14.52 9.67 5.97
N GLY A 3 -13.60 10.14 5.13
CA GLY A 3 -12.17 9.83 5.24
C GLY A 3 -11.33 10.65 4.28
N LEU A 4 -10.01 10.59 4.46
CA LEU A 4 -9.01 11.20 3.60
C LEU A 4 -7.97 10.13 3.21
N PRO A 5 -7.89 9.71 1.93
CA PRO A 5 -6.93 8.70 1.51
C PRO A 5 -5.49 9.22 1.61
N GLY A 6 -4.55 8.34 1.92
CA GLY A 6 -3.14 8.67 2.13
C GLY A 6 -2.33 9.10 0.91
N GLY A 7 -2.97 9.33 -0.25
CA GLY A 7 -2.27 9.68 -1.48
C GLY A 7 -1.42 10.94 -1.35
N GLY A 8 -0.35 11.03 -2.16
CA GLY A 8 0.53 12.20 -2.19
C GLY A 8 1.67 12.22 -1.16
N ALA A 9 1.79 11.17 -0.34
CA ALA A 9 2.91 10.98 0.57
C ALA A 9 4.23 10.69 -0.19
N GLU A 10 4.18 9.95 -1.29
CA GLU A 10 5.36 9.50 -2.06
C GLU A 10 6.45 8.97 -1.12
N MET A 11 7.55 9.75 -0.98
CA MET A 11 8.53 9.65 0.09
C MET A 11 8.44 10.90 0.98
N LEU A 12 8.53 10.70 2.30
CA LEU A 12 8.43 11.77 3.31
C LEU A 12 9.82 12.21 3.75
N VAL A 13 10.80 12.19 2.84
CA VAL A 13 12.17 12.65 3.06
C VAL A 13 12.42 13.82 2.12
N ASP A 14 12.91 14.94 2.66
CA ASP A 14 12.93 16.21 1.92
C ASP A 14 13.72 16.13 0.60
N ASP A 15 14.90 15.52 0.62
CA ASP A 15 15.76 15.48 -0.56
C ASP A 15 15.23 14.51 -1.63
N VAL A 16 14.71 13.34 -1.23
CA VAL A 16 14.00 12.45 -2.16
C VAL A 16 12.77 13.15 -2.75
N ARG A 17 11.97 13.81 -1.92
CA ARG A 17 10.71 14.44 -2.34
C ARG A 17 10.94 15.62 -3.30
N LYS A 18 11.98 16.43 -3.06
CA LYS A 18 12.41 17.50 -3.97
C LYS A 18 12.78 16.95 -5.34
N ASP A 19 13.40 15.78 -5.41
CA ASP A 19 13.77 15.18 -6.69
C ASP A 19 12.56 14.55 -7.41
N VAL A 20 11.77 13.73 -6.72
CA VAL A 20 10.70 12.92 -7.34
C VAL A 20 9.42 13.72 -7.59
N SER A 21 9.13 14.71 -6.74
CA SER A 21 7.85 15.44 -6.76
C SER A 21 7.99 16.93 -6.38
N PRO A 22 8.85 17.71 -7.07
CA PRO A 22 9.20 19.09 -6.69
C PRO A 22 8.00 20.05 -6.63
N LYS A 23 6.91 19.73 -7.31
CA LYS A 23 5.68 20.54 -7.32
C LYS A 23 4.74 20.23 -6.14
N LYS A 24 4.95 19.12 -5.41
CA LYS A 24 4.16 18.79 -4.23
C LYS A 24 4.70 19.54 -3.02
N GLY A 25 3.83 19.87 -2.06
CA GLY A 25 4.24 20.48 -0.79
C GLY A 25 5.23 19.59 -0.03
N ALA A 26 6.00 20.19 0.88
CA ALA A 26 7.01 19.48 1.70
C ALA A 26 6.41 18.29 2.49
N PRO A 27 7.22 17.31 2.91
CA PRO A 27 6.75 16.19 3.74
C PRO A 27 5.95 16.64 4.96
N ALA A 28 6.42 17.68 5.65
CA ALA A 28 5.75 18.28 6.80
C ALA A 28 4.32 18.77 6.49
N ASN A 29 4.07 19.25 5.26
CA ASN A 29 2.74 19.68 4.87
C ASN A 29 1.77 18.48 4.76
N TRP A 30 2.24 17.35 4.23
CA TRP A 30 1.42 16.13 4.15
C TRP A 30 1.10 15.60 5.55
N LEU A 31 2.10 15.54 6.44
CA LEU A 31 1.92 15.13 7.83
C LEU A 31 0.92 16.04 8.57
N ARG A 32 1.05 17.36 8.40
CA ARG A 32 0.12 18.33 8.97
C ARG A 32 -1.31 18.12 8.49
N VAL A 33 -1.52 17.95 7.18
CA VAL A 33 -2.85 17.71 6.61
C VAL A 33 -3.48 16.42 7.16
N MET A 34 -2.69 15.35 7.30
CA MET A 34 -3.17 14.10 7.89
C MET A 34 -3.50 14.24 9.38
N SER A 35 -2.67 14.95 10.15
CA SER A 35 -2.96 15.28 11.55
C SER A 35 -4.24 16.11 11.70
N GLU A 36 -4.42 17.14 10.87
CA GLU A 36 -5.66 17.94 10.83
C GLU A 36 -6.88 17.07 10.48
N ALA A 37 -6.77 16.20 9.49
CA ALA A 37 -7.84 15.26 9.14
C ALA A 37 -8.20 14.32 10.32
N GLN A 38 -7.20 13.78 11.01
CA GLN A 38 -7.38 12.92 12.19
C GLN A 38 -8.02 13.69 13.36
N SER A 39 -7.62 14.95 13.59
CA SER A 39 -8.26 15.81 14.60
C SER A 39 -9.75 16.06 14.36
N LEU A 40 -10.19 15.94 13.09
CA LEU A 40 -11.59 16.07 12.68
C LEU A 40 -12.33 14.73 12.70
N GLY A 41 -11.70 13.64 13.15
CA GLY A 41 -12.28 12.31 13.21
C GLY A 41 -12.34 11.58 11.85
N LEU A 42 -11.62 12.06 10.83
CA LEU A 42 -11.62 11.43 9.51
C LEU A 42 -10.82 10.11 9.52
N ILE A 43 -11.33 9.11 8.81
CA ILE A 43 -10.62 7.86 8.54
C ILE A 43 -9.47 8.15 7.58
N THR A 44 -8.24 7.89 7.98
CA THR A 44 -7.06 8.09 7.12
C THR A 44 -6.32 6.79 6.83
N SER A 45 -5.53 6.80 5.76
CA SER A 45 -4.50 5.80 5.47
C SER A 45 -3.17 6.51 5.21
N ALA A 46 -2.07 5.79 5.38
CA ALA A 46 -0.74 6.27 5.03
C ALA A 46 -0.24 5.51 3.80
N THR A 47 0.54 6.18 2.94
CA THR A 47 1.06 5.56 1.72
C THR A 47 2.57 5.76 1.58
N ASN A 48 3.23 4.82 0.91
CA ASN A 48 4.64 4.91 0.58
C ASN A 48 4.90 4.47 -0.86
N VAL A 49 5.35 5.41 -1.70
CA VAL A 49 5.90 5.07 -3.01
C VAL A 49 7.41 4.98 -2.88
N PHE A 50 8.01 3.91 -3.39
CA PHE A 50 9.45 3.64 -3.24
C PHE A 50 10.07 3.07 -4.51
N GLY A 51 11.38 2.90 -4.54
CA GLY A 51 12.13 2.46 -5.72
C GLY A 51 12.52 3.62 -6.65
N PHE A 52 12.64 4.83 -6.12
CA PHE A 52 13.19 6.00 -6.81
C PHE A 52 14.72 5.99 -6.89
N GLY A 53 15.39 5.01 -6.29
CA GLY A 53 16.84 5.01 -6.08
C GLY A 53 17.25 5.60 -4.72
N GLU A 54 16.28 5.80 -3.82
CA GLU A 54 16.51 6.14 -2.43
C GLU A 54 17.30 5.04 -1.70
N VAL A 55 17.98 5.40 -0.61
CA VAL A 55 18.65 4.44 0.26
C VAL A 55 17.66 3.84 1.27
N PHE A 56 18.03 2.74 1.93
CA PHE A 56 17.12 2.09 2.89
C PHE A 56 16.78 2.99 4.08
N GLU A 57 17.72 3.84 4.49
CA GLU A 57 17.55 4.84 5.53
C GLU A 57 16.41 5.81 5.20
N ASP A 58 16.23 6.18 3.93
CA ASP A 58 15.13 7.05 3.50
C ASP A 58 13.76 6.37 3.69
N ARG A 59 13.69 5.07 3.40
CA ARG A 59 12.47 4.27 3.61
C ARG A 59 12.12 4.15 5.09
N ILE A 60 13.12 3.89 5.92
CA ILE A 60 12.94 3.83 7.38
C ILE A 60 12.53 5.20 7.91
N GLU A 61 13.15 6.29 7.47
CA GLU A 61 12.79 7.65 7.88
C GLU A 61 11.36 8.00 7.51
N HIS A 62 10.90 7.62 6.31
CA HIS A 62 9.50 7.79 5.91
C HIS A 62 8.55 7.02 6.84
N MET A 63 8.84 5.75 7.13
CA MET A 63 8.01 4.96 8.05
C MET A 63 8.06 5.49 9.49
N ARG A 64 9.21 5.99 9.95
CA ARG A 64 9.37 6.62 11.26
C ARG A 64 8.46 7.84 11.39
N ARG A 65 8.45 8.74 10.39
CA ARG A 65 7.56 9.92 10.39
C ARG A 65 6.08 9.55 10.43
N ILE A 66 5.68 8.49 9.72
CA ILE A 66 4.30 7.97 9.76
C ILE A 66 3.97 7.39 11.14
N ARG A 67 4.88 6.58 11.69
CA ARG A 67 4.74 5.96 13.00
C ARG A 67 4.61 7.00 14.12
N GLU A 68 5.42 8.06 14.08
CA GLU A 68 5.37 9.15 15.07
C GLU A 68 4.05 9.92 14.99
N LEU A 69 3.60 10.27 13.79
CA LEU A 69 2.29 10.89 13.62
C LEU A 69 1.15 9.97 14.10
N GLN A 70 1.27 8.65 13.89
CA GLN A 70 0.31 7.68 14.40
C GLN A 70 0.24 7.71 15.93
N ASP A 71 1.38 7.68 16.62
CA ASP A 71 1.44 7.75 18.09
C ASP A 71 0.82 9.06 18.60
N GLU A 72 1.19 10.20 17.99
CA GLU A 72 0.64 11.50 18.34
C GLU A 72 -0.89 11.58 18.15
N SER A 73 -1.42 11.03 17.06
CA SER A 73 -2.85 11.08 16.78
C SER A 73 -3.65 10.15 17.70
N ILE A 74 -3.11 8.98 18.04
CA ILE A 74 -3.73 8.08 19.02
C ILE A 74 -3.80 8.79 20.38
N GLU A 75 -2.72 9.44 20.81
CA GLU A 75 -2.65 10.17 22.08
C GLU A 75 -3.62 11.36 22.09
N LYS A 76 -3.62 12.20 21.05
CA LYS A 76 -4.37 13.47 21.02
C LYS A 76 -5.85 13.29 20.68
N TYR A 77 -6.19 12.32 19.82
CA TYR A 77 -7.51 12.23 19.19
C TYR A 77 -8.17 10.86 19.35
N SER A 78 -7.48 9.87 19.92
CA SER A 78 -7.96 8.48 20.02
C SER A 78 -8.32 7.87 18.66
N ASN A 79 -7.64 8.31 17.60
CA ASN A 79 -7.75 7.75 16.25
C ASN A 79 -6.40 7.83 15.52
N GLY A 80 -6.35 7.33 14.28
CA GLY A 80 -5.12 7.33 13.50
C GLY A 80 -5.32 6.75 12.11
N PHE A 81 -4.22 6.45 11.45
CA PHE A 81 -4.19 5.68 10.21
C PHE A 81 -4.76 4.28 10.46
N THR A 82 -5.74 3.92 9.65
CA THR A 82 -6.29 2.57 9.64
C THR A 82 -5.35 1.58 8.95
N SER A 83 -4.57 2.07 7.99
CA SER A 83 -3.73 1.22 7.16
C SER A 83 -2.52 1.94 6.58
N PHE A 84 -1.49 1.15 6.28
CA PHE A 84 -0.34 1.55 5.50
C PHE A 84 -0.30 0.78 4.19
N ILE A 85 -0.05 1.50 3.10
CA ILE A 85 -0.12 0.98 1.74
C ILE A 85 1.18 1.36 1.02
N ALA A 86 1.97 0.37 0.61
CA ALA A 86 3.22 0.62 -0.11
C ALA A 86 3.17 0.07 -1.54
N TRP A 87 3.82 0.77 -2.48
CA TRP A 87 3.99 0.26 -3.84
C TRP A 87 5.24 0.84 -4.53
N PRO A 88 5.87 0.08 -5.44
CA PRO A 88 6.96 0.60 -6.26
C PRO A 88 6.50 1.72 -7.21
N VAL A 89 7.39 2.66 -7.48
CA VAL A 89 7.18 3.67 -8.52
C VAL A 89 6.99 3.03 -9.90
N GLN A 90 5.97 3.48 -10.63
CA GLN A 90 5.71 3.05 -12.01
C GLN A 90 6.41 3.98 -13.01
N LEU A 91 7.61 3.59 -13.46
CA LEU A 91 8.52 4.45 -14.24
C LEU A 91 8.18 4.51 -15.72
N GLU A 92 7.48 3.53 -16.27
CA GLU A 92 7.24 3.47 -17.71
C GLU A 92 6.40 4.64 -18.21
N ASN A 93 5.43 5.08 -17.39
CA ASN A 93 4.41 6.03 -17.81
C ASN A 93 4.44 7.38 -17.08
N ASN A 94 5.38 7.60 -16.17
CA ASN A 94 5.49 8.86 -15.43
C ASN A 94 6.65 9.76 -15.90
N THR A 95 6.59 11.04 -15.55
CA THR A 95 7.65 12.01 -15.88
C THR A 95 9.00 11.62 -15.28
N TYR A 96 9.00 10.99 -14.11
CA TYR A 96 10.23 10.59 -13.41
C TYR A 96 11.02 9.53 -14.18
N GLY A 97 10.35 8.53 -14.76
CA GLY A 97 11.00 7.53 -15.61
C GLY A 97 11.42 8.06 -16.97
N LYS A 98 10.81 9.13 -17.48
CA LYS A 98 11.27 9.84 -18.70
C LYS A 98 12.51 10.71 -18.48
N ARG A 99 12.90 11.00 -17.21
CA ARG A 99 14.16 11.72 -16.91
C ARG A 99 15.36 10.87 -17.33
N ASN A 100 16.54 11.49 -17.39
CA ASN A 100 17.78 10.84 -17.81
C ASN A 100 17.69 10.11 -19.15
N LYS A 101 16.97 10.70 -20.12
CA LYS A 101 16.70 10.13 -21.46
C LYS A 101 16.03 8.75 -21.41
N GLY A 102 15.23 8.49 -20.37
CA GLY A 102 14.54 7.21 -20.17
C GLY A 102 15.37 6.15 -19.43
N ARG A 103 16.63 6.42 -19.06
CA ARG A 103 17.48 5.46 -18.33
C ARG A 103 16.89 5.03 -17.00
N ASN A 104 16.17 5.93 -16.32
CA ASN A 104 15.51 5.63 -15.05
C ASN A 104 14.59 4.42 -15.15
N LYS A 105 13.93 4.17 -16.30
CA LYS A 105 13.06 3.00 -16.49
C LYS A 105 13.78 1.65 -16.33
N PHE A 106 15.10 1.63 -16.51
CA PHE A 106 15.92 0.42 -16.45
C PHE A 106 16.80 0.36 -15.19
N GLU A 107 17.12 1.52 -14.61
CA GLU A 107 18.06 1.65 -13.49
C GLU A 107 17.37 1.78 -12.14
N LEU A 108 16.10 2.19 -12.13
CA LEU A 108 15.30 2.42 -10.92
C LEU A 108 14.08 1.49 -10.90
N GLY A 109 13.32 1.56 -9.82
CA GLY A 109 12.18 0.71 -9.54
C GLY A 109 12.50 -0.31 -8.46
N ALA A 110 11.49 -1.09 -8.09
CA ALA A 110 11.66 -2.20 -7.17
C ALA A 110 10.92 -3.42 -7.72
N GLY A 111 11.65 -4.53 -7.84
CA GLY A 111 11.09 -5.80 -8.30
C GLY A 111 10.29 -6.52 -7.21
N PRO A 112 9.65 -7.66 -7.54
CA PRO A 112 8.81 -8.42 -6.61
C PRO A 112 9.49 -8.76 -5.28
N SER A 113 10.73 -9.24 -5.30
CA SER A 113 11.46 -9.63 -4.09
C SER A 113 11.73 -8.45 -3.16
N GLU A 114 12.00 -7.27 -3.72
CA GLU A 114 12.23 -6.06 -2.94
C GLU A 114 10.93 -5.52 -2.36
N TYR A 115 9.84 -5.55 -3.14
CA TYR A 115 8.52 -5.19 -2.65
C TYR A 115 8.06 -6.08 -1.48
N LEU A 116 8.19 -7.41 -1.62
CA LEU A 116 7.83 -8.34 -0.54
C LEU A 116 8.67 -8.11 0.72
N ARG A 117 9.97 -7.82 0.56
CA ARG A 117 10.82 -7.42 1.68
C ARG A 117 10.33 -6.13 2.33
N HIS A 118 9.97 -5.13 1.53
CA HIS A 118 9.48 -3.85 2.04
C HIS A 118 8.19 -4.02 2.85
N ILE A 119 7.23 -4.81 2.36
CA ILE A 119 6.01 -5.17 3.10
C ILE A 119 6.33 -5.83 4.45
N ALA A 120 7.24 -6.80 4.47
CA ALA A 120 7.64 -7.49 5.69
C ALA A 120 8.32 -6.54 6.70
N VAL A 121 9.20 -5.65 6.24
CA VAL A 121 9.82 -4.63 7.08
C VAL A 121 8.76 -3.66 7.61
N SER A 122 7.82 -3.20 6.78
CA SER A 122 6.73 -2.33 7.21
C SER A 122 5.88 -2.97 8.30
N ARG A 123 5.54 -4.26 8.19
CA ARG A 123 4.81 -4.98 9.24
C ARG A 123 5.58 -5.02 10.55
N LEU A 124 6.88 -5.26 10.51
CA LEU A 124 7.72 -5.32 11.72
C LEU A 124 7.96 -3.94 12.33
N PHE A 125 8.02 -2.89 11.51
CA PHE A 125 8.37 -1.54 11.94
C PHE A 125 7.17 -0.72 12.42
N LEU A 126 6.00 -0.89 11.79
CA LEU A 126 4.77 -0.14 12.07
C LEU A 126 3.88 -0.90 13.07
N ASP A 127 4.36 -1.10 14.29
CA ASP A 127 3.60 -1.80 15.34
C ASP A 127 2.32 -1.09 15.81
N ASN A 128 2.15 0.19 15.47
CA ASN A 128 0.99 1.02 15.83
C ASN A 128 0.01 1.27 14.66
N ILE A 129 0.23 0.66 13.49
CA ILE A 129 -0.73 0.65 12.37
C ILE A 129 -1.18 -0.79 12.13
N LEU A 130 -2.47 -1.04 12.36
CA LEU A 130 -2.99 -2.40 12.41
C LEU A 130 -2.93 -3.11 11.06
N HIS A 131 -3.24 -2.41 9.97
CA HIS A 131 -3.41 -3.03 8.66
C HIS A 131 -2.32 -2.64 7.66
N ILE A 132 -1.75 -3.64 6.98
CA ILE A 132 -0.82 -3.45 5.86
C ILE A 132 -1.51 -3.97 4.60
N GLN A 133 -1.68 -3.09 3.62
CA GLN A 133 -2.33 -3.42 2.36
C GLN A 133 -1.32 -3.89 1.31
N ALA A 134 -1.61 -5.03 0.67
CA ALA A 134 -0.94 -5.50 -0.52
C ALA A 134 -1.47 -4.76 -1.76
N SER A 135 -0.61 -4.01 -2.44
CA SER A 135 -0.95 -3.32 -3.69
C SER A 135 -0.87 -4.27 -4.88
N TRP A 136 -2.01 -4.83 -5.29
CA TRP A 136 -2.11 -5.64 -6.52
C TRP A 136 -2.06 -4.86 -7.83
N PRO A 137 -2.48 -3.58 -7.96
CA PRO A 137 -2.43 -2.89 -9.25
C PRO A 137 -1.01 -2.83 -9.79
N THR A 138 -0.04 -2.52 -8.94
CA THR A 138 1.36 -2.29 -9.31
C THR A 138 2.12 -3.58 -9.61
N MET A 139 1.92 -4.62 -8.81
CA MET A 139 2.75 -5.85 -8.85
C MET A 139 1.98 -7.09 -9.33
N GLY A 140 0.69 -6.96 -9.59
CA GLY A 140 -0.21 -8.06 -9.93
C GLY A 140 -0.70 -8.88 -8.73
N LEU A 141 -1.78 -9.63 -8.94
CA LEU A 141 -2.41 -10.45 -7.89
C LEU A 141 -1.48 -11.53 -7.33
N SER A 142 -0.63 -12.14 -8.17
CA SER A 142 0.29 -13.19 -7.71
C SER A 142 1.29 -12.68 -6.67
N ILE A 143 1.77 -11.44 -6.84
CA ILE A 143 2.68 -10.82 -5.87
C ILE A 143 1.91 -10.31 -4.65
N ALA A 144 0.70 -9.77 -4.82
CA ALA A 144 -0.15 -9.40 -3.70
C ALA A 144 -0.52 -10.61 -2.83
N GLN A 145 -0.78 -11.78 -3.43
CA GLN A 145 -0.98 -13.05 -2.73
C GLN A 145 0.24 -13.41 -1.88
N MET A 146 1.46 -13.27 -2.43
CA MET A 146 2.70 -13.51 -1.68
C MET A 146 2.91 -12.48 -0.56
N ALA A 147 2.47 -11.24 -0.75
CA ALA A 147 2.57 -10.19 0.27
C ALA A 147 1.73 -10.51 1.52
N LEU A 148 0.65 -11.29 1.39
CA LEU A 148 -0.11 -11.78 2.55
C LEU A 148 0.76 -12.65 3.48
N LEU A 149 1.64 -13.47 2.90
CA LEU A 149 2.62 -14.26 3.67
C LEU A 149 3.76 -13.40 4.24
N GLY A 150 3.98 -12.20 3.66
CA GLY A 150 4.94 -11.21 4.12
C GLY A 150 4.39 -10.27 5.20
N GLY A 151 3.19 -10.51 5.72
CA GLY A 151 2.58 -9.71 6.78
C GLY A 151 1.55 -8.68 6.31
N ALA A 152 1.22 -8.60 5.02
CA ALA A 152 -0.01 -7.91 4.61
C ALA A 152 -1.24 -8.68 5.08
N ASP A 153 -2.29 -7.98 5.50
CA ASP A 153 -3.56 -8.58 5.91
C ASP A 153 -4.75 -8.02 5.11
N ASP A 154 -4.49 -7.02 4.28
CA ASP A 154 -5.47 -6.39 3.41
C ASP A 154 -5.09 -6.57 1.94
N ALA A 155 -5.95 -7.24 1.17
CA ALA A 155 -5.73 -7.47 -0.27
C ALA A 155 -6.12 -6.27 -1.14
N GLY A 156 -6.52 -5.14 -0.53
CA GLY A 156 -6.96 -3.94 -1.22
C GLY A 156 -8.41 -4.02 -1.69
N SER A 157 -8.86 -2.94 -2.33
CA SER A 157 -10.25 -2.82 -2.81
C SER A 157 -10.42 -3.45 -4.18
N THR A 158 -11.66 -3.82 -4.49
CA THR A 158 -12.11 -4.06 -5.87
C THR A 158 -12.02 -2.73 -6.62
N MET A 159 -11.12 -2.62 -7.59
CA MET A 159 -11.11 -1.48 -8.50
C MET A 159 -12.06 -1.79 -9.65
N MET A 160 -13.11 -0.97 -9.77
CA MET A 160 -13.93 -0.87 -10.97
C MET A 160 -13.40 0.34 -11.73
N GLU A 161 -12.85 0.12 -12.93
CA GLU A 161 -12.32 1.11 -13.88
C GLU A 161 -12.02 2.50 -13.30
N GLU A 162 -10.87 2.65 -12.64
CA GLU A 162 -10.42 3.97 -12.13
C GLU A 162 -9.46 4.63 -13.13
N ASN A 163 -9.85 5.79 -13.67
CA ASN A 163 -9.08 6.58 -14.64
C ASN A 163 -7.67 7.03 -14.14
N VAL A 164 -7.31 6.78 -12.88
CA VAL A 164 -5.98 7.10 -12.33
C VAL A 164 -4.97 5.98 -12.60
N VAL A 165 -5.44 4.73 -12.73
CA VAL A 165 -4.58 3.56 -13.00
C VAL A 165 -4.20 3.47 -14.48
N SER A 166 -5.01 4.02 -15.38
CA SER A 166 -4.71 4.08 -16.83
C SER A 166 -3.42 4.88 -17.14
N ALA A 167 -3.04 5.83 -16.29
CA ALA A 167 -1.80 6.58 -16.40
C ALA A 167 -0.56 5.83 -15.86
N SER A 168 -0.74 4.67 -15.21
CA SER A 168 0.32 3.97 -14.47
C SER A 168 0.95 2.77 -15.19
N GLY A 169 0.37 2.29 -16.29
CA GLY A 169 0.99 1.23 -17.14
C GLY A 169 0.81 -0.20 -16.68
N THR A 170 -0.02 -0.43 -15.68
CA THR A 170 -0.31 -1.75 -15.15
C THR A 170 -1.24 -2.53 -16.08
N GLU A 171 -0.88 -3.77 -16.41
CA GLU A 171 -1.63 -4.64 -17.34
C GLU A 171 -3.02 -5.05 -16.82
N LYS A 172 -3.20 -5.09 -15.49
CA LYS A 172 -4.47 -5.41 -14.85
C LYS A 172 -5.01 -4.20 -14.12
N MET A 173 -6.10 -3.63 -14.63
CA MET A 173 -6.74 -2.43 -14.08
C MET A 173 -7.94 -2.73 -13.17
N GLU A 174 -8.38 -3.99 -13.12
CA GLU A 174 -9.56 -4.42 -12.38
C GLU A 174 -9.30 -5.73 -11.67
N ALA A 175 -9.85 -5.87 -10.47
CA ALA A 175 -9.93 -7.14 -9.76
C ALA A 175 -11.33 -7.24 -9.14
N SER A 176 -12.04 -8.29 -9.51
CA SER A 176 -13.34 -8.61 -8.93
C SER A 176 -13.19 -9.10 -7.48
N GLU A 177 -14.29 -9.03 -6.71
CA GLU A 177 -14.33 -9.59 -5.35
C GLU A 177 -13.94 -11.08 -5.35
N ILE A 178 -14.37 -11.83 -6.38
CA ILE A 178 -14.07 -13.25 -6.54
C ILE A 178 -12.57 -13.50 -6.70
N GLU A 179 -11.87 -12.70 -7.50
CA GLU A 179 -10.43 -12.85 -7.72
C GLU A 179 -9.62 -12.53 -6.47
N LEU A 180 -10.02 -11.51 -5.70
CA LEU A 180 -9.39 -11.19 -4.42
C LEU A 180 -9.63 -12.32 -3.40
N GLN A 181 -10.85 -12.85 -3.33
CA GLN A 181 -11.16 -14.00 -2.48
C GLN A 181 -10.33 -15.24 -2.85
N ASP A 182 -10.20 -15.55 -4.14
CA ASP A 182 -9.39 -16.68 -4.63
C ASP A 182 -7.91 -16.51 -4.22
N ALA A 183 -7.33 -15.32 -4.41
CA ALA A 183 -5.96 -15.04 -4.00
C ALA A 183 -5.76 -15.26 -2.48
N ILE A 184 -6.68 -14.75 -1.64
CA ILE A 184 -6.61 -14.92 -0.19
C ILE A 184 -6.71 -16.40 0.21
N VAL A 185 -7.63 -17.15 -0.39
CA VAL A 185 -7.83 -18.58 -0.11
C VAL A 185 -6.60 -19.39 -0.53
N ARG A 186 -6.01 -19.10 -1.70
CA ARG A 186 -4.79 -19.76 -2.20
C ARG A 186 -3.55 -19.45 -1.36
N ALA A 187 -3.50 -18.29 -0.71
CA ALA A 187 -2.47 -18.01 0.30
C ALA A 187 -2.69 -18.73 1.63
N GLY A 188 -3.82 -19.41 1.82
CA GLY A 188 -4.15 -20.18 3.03
C GLY A 188 -4.97 -19.43 4.07
N PHE A 189 -5.35 -18.18 3.77
CA PHE A 189 -6.13 -17.31 4.66
C PHE A 189 -7.63 -17.39 4.39
N ARG A 190 -8.42 -16.71 5.22
CA ARG A 190 -9.88 -16.60 5.07
C ARG A 190 -10.25 -15.18 4.61
N PRO A 191 -10.88 -15.01 3.44
CA PRO A 191 -11.29 -13.69 2.99
C PRO A 191 -12.40 -13.13 3.87
N ARG A 192 -12.33 -11.83 4.15
CA ARG A 192 -13.36 -11.05 4.84
C ARG A 192 -13.52 -9.72 4.13
N ARG A 193 -14.75 -9.38 3.77
CA ARG A 193 -15.12 -8.06 3.26
C ARG A 193 -15.10 -7.05 4.40
N ARG A 194 -14.59 -5.85 4.14
CA ARG A 194 -14.51 -4.76 5.13
C ARG A 194 -15.01 -3.44 4.55
N ASN A 195 -15.35 -2.49 5.41
CA ASN A 195 -15.50 -1.07 5.02
C ASN A 195 -14.17 -0.29 5.24
N SER A 196 -14.18 1.03 5.03
CA SER A 196 -12.99 1.87 5.24
C SER A 196 -12.55 2.01 6.71
N ARG A 197 -13.42 1.70 7.68
CA ARG A 197 -13.08 1.62 9.11
C ARG A 197 -12.50 0.26 9.51
N TYR A 198 -12.38 -0.67 8.55
CA TYR A 198 -12.07 -2.07 8.83
C TYR A 198 -13.14 -2.81 9.64
N ASP A 199 -14.37 -2.27 9.71
CA ASP A 199 -15.50 -3.04 10.22
C ASP A 199 -15.79 -4.19 9.24
N ILE A 200 -15.93 -5.40 9.78
CA ILE A 200 -16.13 -6.57 8.95
C ILE A 200 -17.59 -6.67 8.51
N LEU A 201 -17.77 -6.86 7.22
CA LEU A 201 -19.07 -6.99 6.57
C LEU A 201 -19.40 -8.45 6.28
N GLU A 202 -20.66 -8.69 5.90
CA GLU A 202 -21.05 -9.98 5.32
C GLU A 202 -20.20 -10.25 4.08
N THR A 203 -19.58 -11.43 4.06
CA THR A 203 -18.65 -11.85 3.01
C THR A 203 -19.28 -13.05 2.30
N PRO A 204 -19.56 -12.96 0.99
CA PRO A 204 -20.01 -14.10 0.20
C PRO A 204 -19.03 -15.26 0.32
N SER A 205 -19.54 -16.49 0.32
CA SER A 205 -18.70 -17.68 0.32
C SER A 205 -17.80 -17.68 -0.92
N PRO A 206 -16.48 -17.91 -0.77
CA PRO A 206 -15.58 -18.04 -1.90
C PRO A 206 -15.99 -19.19 -2.80
N LEU A 207 -15.90 -18.98 -4.12
CA LEU A 207 -16.11 -20.05 -5.09
C LEU A 207 -14.98 -21.09 -5.04
N THR A 208 -13.80 -20.68 -4.60
CA THR A 208 -12.62 -21.54 -4.49
C THR A 208 -12.77 -22.53 -3.33
N ASN A 209 -12.91 -23.81 -3.66
CA ASN A 209 -12.87 -24.90 -2.69
C ASN A 209 -11.42 -25.33 -2.42
N ARG A 210 -10.96 -25.14 -1.17
CA ARG A 210 -9.60 -25.50 -0.73
C ARG A 210 -9.26 -26.97 -0.96
N GLU A 211 -10.23 -27.86 -0.82
CA GLU A 211 -10.06 -29.32 -0.98
C GLU A 211 -9.87 -29.73 -2.45
N GLN A 212 -10.29 -28.88 -3.38
CA GLN A 212 -10.21 -29.13 -4.82
C GLN A 212 -8.97 -28.49 -5.47
N LEU A 213 -8.14 -27.78 -4.70
CA LEU A 213 -6.91 -27.21 -5.20
C LEU A 213 -5.88 -28.31 -5.49
N ALA A 214 -5.23 -28.24 -6.65
CA ALA A 214 -4.21 -29.21 -7.07
C ALA A 214 -3.02 -29.30 -6.10
N ALA A 215 -2.74 -28.21 -5.38
CA ALA A 215 -1.81 -28.18 -4.26
C ALA A 215 -2.51 -27.56 -3.04
N PRO A 216 -2.35 -28.14 -1.84
CA PRO A 216 -2.92 -27.56 -0.63
C PRO A 216 -2.30 -26.18 -0.38
N PRO A 217 -3.09 -25.20 0.08
CA PRO A 217 -2.56 -23.89 0.43
C PRO A 217 -1.68 -23.99 1.69
N PRO A 218 -0.75 -23.03 1.89
CA PRO A 218 0.10 -23.00 3.08
C PRO A 218 -0.71 -23.07 4.38
N SER A 219 -0.24 -23.87 5.34
CA SER A 219 -0.79 -23.88 6.69
C SER A 219 -0.36 -22.62 7.43
N GLN A 220 -1.33 -21.83 7.87
CA GLN A 220 -1.11 -20.69 8.76
C GLN A 220 -1.16 -21.25 10.19
N PHE A 221 -0.04 -21.26 10.90
CA PHE A 221 0.08 -21.73 12.28
C PHE A 221 -0.26 -20.62 13.28
#